data_AF-A0A971UDV7-F1
#
_entry.id   AF-A0A971UDV7-F1
#
_cell.length_a   1.000
_cell.length_b   1.000
_cell.length_c   1.000
_cell.angle_alpha   90.00
_cell.angle_beta   90.00
_cell.angle_gamma   90.00
#
_symmetry.space_group_name_H-M   'P 1'
#
loop_
_entity.id
_entity.type
_entity.pdbx_description
1 polymer ?
#
loop_
_entity_poly.entity_id
_entity_poly.type
_entity_poly.pdbx_seq_one_letter_code
_entity_poly.pdbx_strand_id
1 'polypeptide(L)'
;MQSVNQCVRRTVRLPVVALLLCAMAGLMGAVRSANAQLAQDDPGQSDSAQYAPRTTVSIVDGRWHLNGQVTCPGARAEGLLLNVRMVNAVFEDARRHDFDAEANTQEFLEILPDYVAHGVRAFTLGLQGGFPGYQGALLND
;
A
#
# COMPACT_ATOMS: atom_id res chain seq x y z
N MET A 1 -20.66 -70.02 -46.23
CA MET A 1 -20.96 -69.30 -47.49
C MET A 1 -21.96 -68.19 -47.18
N GLN A 2 -21.75 -67.06 -47.84
CA GLN A 2 -22.28 -65.72 -47.57
C GLN A 2 -23.82 -65.62 -47.66
N SER A 3 -24.44 -64.69 -46.91
CA SER A 3 -24.81 -63.35 -47.44
C SER A 3 -26.10 -62.76 -46.84
N VAL A 4 -26.10 -61.42 -46.86
CA VAL A 4 -27.23 -60.46 -46.95
C VAL A 4 -27.64 -59.71 -45.68
N ASN A 5 -27.08 -58.49 -45.64
CA ASN A 5 -27.52 -57.27 -44.97
C ASN A 5 -29.02 -56.94 -45.15
N GLN A 6 -29.68 -56.43 -44.10
CA GLN A 6 -30.35 -55.13 -44.21
C GLN A 6 -30.66 -54.44 -42.87
N CYS A 7 -30.09 -53.24 -42.73
CA CYS A 7 -30.72 -51.99 -42.31
C CYS A 7 -31.53 -51.93 -40.99
N VAL A 8 -30.91 -51.36 -39.95
CA VAL A 8 -31.55 -50.30 -39.14
C VAL A 8 -30.51 -49.22 -38.84
N ARG A 9 -30.62 -48.08 -39.55
CA ARG A 9 -30.03 -46.82 -39.11
C ARG A 9 -30.68 -46.41 -37.79
N ARG A 10 -29.92 -46.27 -36.72
CA ARG A 10 -30.30 -45.43 -35.58
C ARG A 10 -29.14 -44.54 -35.17
N THR A 11 -29.26 -43.31 -35.65
CA THR A 11 -28.64 -42.09 -35.14
C THR A 11 -28.93 -41.91 -33.64
N VAL A 12 -28.16 -41.02 -33.02
CA VAL A 12 -28.37 -40.37 -31.71
C VAL A 12 -27.62 -41.03 -30.54
N ARG A 13 -26.49 -40.42 -30.16
CA ARG A 13 -26.29 -39.77 -28.83
C ARG A 13 -24.88 -39.16 -28.76
N LEU A 14 -24.61 -38.15 -29.59
CA LEU A 14 -23.41 -37.31 -29.49
C LEU A 14 -23.58 -35.95 -28.72
N PRO A 15 -24.72 -35.54 -28.12
CA PRO A 15 -24.80 -34.15 -27.65
C PRO A 15 -24.31 -33.94 -26.21
N VAL A 16 -24.35 -34.94 -25.33
CA VAL A 16 -24.15 -34.70 -23.88
C VAL A 16 -22.67 -34.60 -23.49
N VAL A 17 -21.80 -35.43 -24.07
CA VAL A 17 -20.35 -35.42 -23.74
C VAL A 17 -19.67 -34.17 -24.29
N ALA A 18 -20.05 -33.71 -25.48
CA ALA A 18 -19.54 -32.47 -26.06
C ALA A 18 -19.97 -31.23 -25.26
N LEU A 19 -21.21 -31.19 -24.78
CA LEU A 19 -21.70 -30.08 -23.93
C LEU A 19 -20.99 -30.01 -22.57
N LEU A 20 -20.68 -31.15 -21.95
CA LEU A 20 -19.95 -31.21 -20.68
C LEU A 20 -18.49 -30.75 -20.81
N LEU A 21 -17.81 -31.08 -21.91
CA LEU A 21 -16.44 -30.61 -22.18
C LEU A 21 -16.38 -29.11 -22.47
N CYS A 22 -17.37 -28.55 -23.18
CA CYS A 22 -17.45 -27.12 -23.41
C CYS A 22 -17.74 -26.32 -22.13
N ALA A 23 -18.56 -26.84 -21.21
CA ALA A 23 -18.88 -26.17 -19.94
C ALA A 23 -17.66 -26.08 -18.99
N MET A 24 -16.83 -27.13 -18.93
CA MET A 24 -15.62 -27.17 -18.10
C MET A 24 -14.51 -26.23 -18.62
N ALA A 25 -14.34 -26.14 -19.94
CA ALA A 25 -13.41 -25.19 -20.55
C ALA A 25 -13.84 -23.73 -20.33
N GLY A 26 -15.15 -23.45 -20.36
CA GLY A 26 -15.72 -22.15 -20.03
C GLY A 26 -15.51 -21.76 -18.56
N LEU A 27 -15.64 -22.70 -17.63
CA LEU A 27 -15.43 -22.45 -16.20
C LEU A 27 -13.96 -22.18 -15.86
N MET A 28 -13.01 -22.92 -16.47
CA MET A 28 -11.57 -22.64 -16.30
C MET A 28 -11.13 -21.33 -16.96
N GLY A 29 -11.76 -20.94 -18.08
CA GLY A 29 -11.53 -19.64 -18.72
C GLY A 29 -12.00 -18.48 -17.86
N ALA A 30 -13.21 -18.59 -17.29
CA ALA A 30 -13.78 -17.57 -16.40
C ALA A 30 -12.96 -17.41 -15.11
N VAL A 31 -12.46 -18.51 -14.53
CA VAL A 31 -11.59 -18.47 -13.33
C VAL A 31 -10.24 -17.81 -13.66
N ARG A 32 -9.64 -18.07 -14.83
CA ARG A 32 -8.40 -17.39 -15.26
C ARG A 32 -8.61 -15.90 -15.49
N SER A 33 -9.72 -15.49 -16.09
CA SER A 33 -10.05 -14.07 -16.29
C SER A 33 -10.33 -13.35 -14.97
N ALA A 34 -11.04 -13.98 -14.02
CA ALA A 34 -11.29 -13.39 -12.71
C ALA A 34 -10.00 -13.21 -11.89
N ASN A 35 -9.07 -14.18 -11.94
CA ASN A 35 -7.78 -14.08 -11.27
C ASN A 35 -6.82 -13.08 -11.92
N ALA A 36 -6.94 -12.86 -13.23
CA ALA A 36 -6.18 -11.85 -13.94
C ALA A 36 -6.64 -10.43 -13.57
N GLN A 37 -7.96 -10.22 -13.40
CA GLN A 37 -8.51 -8.94 -12.97
C GLN A 37 -8.13 -8.59 -11.52
N LEU A 38 -8.12 -9.55 -10.59
CA LEU A 38 -7.71 -9.30 -9.19
C LEU A 38 -6.21 -8.98 -9.04
N ALA A 39 -5.38 -9.30 -10.03
CA ALA A 39 -3.96 -8.97 -10.06
C ALA A 39 -3.67 -7.59 -10.67
N GLN A 40 -4.69 -6.89 -11.19
CA GLN A 40 -4.53 -5.60 -11.88
C GLN A 40 -4.97 -4.39 -11.05
N ASP A 41 -5.59 -4.59 -9.88
CA ASP A 41 -5.85 -3.54 -8.89
C ASP A 41 -4.71 -3.45 -7.86
N ASP A 42 -3.45 -3.44 -8.31
CA ASP A 42 -2.34 -2.94 -7.50
C ASP A 42 -2.23 -1.43 -7.74
N PRO A 43 -2.68 -0.56 -6.80
CA PRO A 43 -2.62 0.89 -6.96
C PRO A 43 -1.18 1.45 -7.00
N GLY A 44 -0.16 0.58 -6.97
CA GLY A 44 1.25 0.93 -6.91
C GLY A 44 2.05 0.84 -8.22
N GLN A 45 1.44 0.64 -9.40
CA GLN A 45 2.18 0.65 -10.66
C GLN A 45 2.47 2.09 -11.13
N SER A 46 3.28 2.82 -10.34
CA SER A 46 3.89 4.08 -10.76
C SER A 46 4.97 3.77 -11.79
N ASP A 47 4.90 4.40 -12.97
CA ASP A 47 6.01 4.48 -13.94
C ASP A 47 7.31 4.73 -13.16
N SER A 48 8.27 3.81 -13.27
CA SER A 48 9.52 3.86 -12.52
C SER A 48 10.45 4.91 -13.10
N ALA A 49 10.05 6.18 -13.01
CA ALA A 49 10.96 7.31 -13.10
C ALA A 49 12.02 7.09 -12.02
N GLN A 50 13.28 7.02 -12.43
CA GLN A 50 14.41 6.78 -11.54
C GLN A 50 14.39 7.87 -10.45
N TYR A 51 14.18 7.46 -9.19
CA TYR A 51 14.07 8.39 -8.07
C TYR A 51 15.40 9.14 -7.90
N ALA A 52 15.37 10.45 -8.16
CA ALA A 52 16.48 11.35 -7.89
C ALA A 52 16.24 12.05 -6.54
N PRO A 53 16.99 11.71 -5.48
CA PRO A 53 16.80 12.34 -4.18
C PRO A 53 17.14 13.83 -4.27
N ARG A 54 16.23 14.68 -3.79
CA ARG A 54 16.44 16.13 -3.67
C ARG A 54 17.12 16.53 -2.37
N THR A 55 17.24 15.60 -1.41
CA THR A 55 17.75 15.87 -0.07
C THR A 55 18.84 14.87 0.28
N THR A 56 19.98 15.38 0.74
CA THR A 56 21.11 14.58 1.21
C THR A 56 21.25 14.75 2.72
N VAL A 57 21.30 13.64 3.44
CA VAL A 57 21.56 13.59 4.88
C VAL A 57 22.93 12.95 5.10
N SER A 58 23.79 13.59 5.90
CA SER A 58 25.12 13.06 6.21
C SER A 58 25.55 13.38 7.64
N ILE A 59 26.59 12.68 8.10
CA ILE A 59 27.25 12.95 9.37
C ILE A 59 28.72 13.26 9.08
N VAL A 60 29.20 14.43 9.51
CA VAL A 60 30.58 14.89 9.34
C VAL A 60 31.12 15.31 10.70
N ASP A 61 32.24 14.72 11.13
CA ASP A 61 32.84 14.96 12.46
C ASP A 61 31.84 14.82 13.62
N GLY A 62 30.94 13.84 13.54
CA GLY A 62 29.91 13.59 14.56
C GLY A 62 28.71 14.57 14.54
N ARG A 63 28.63 15.47 13.55
CA ARG A 63 27.53 16.42 13.39
C ARG A 63 26.64 16.05 12.21
N TRP A 64 25.33 16.27 12.35
CA TRP A 64 24.34 16.06 11.30
C TRP A 64 24.30 17.22 10.30
N HIS A 65 24.31 16.88 9.02
CA HIS A 65 24.20 17.80 7.89
C HIS A 65 22.99 17.46 7.01
N LEU A 66 22.30 18.51 6.54
CA LEU A 66 21.25 18.46 5.53
C LEU A 66 21.67 19.30 4.33
N ASN A 67 21.74 18.68 3.16
CA ASN A 67 22.22 19.32 1.92
C ASN A 67 23.59 20.01 2.10
N GLY A 68 24.48 19.35 2.84
CA GLY A 68 25.82 19.85 3.17
C GLY A 68 25.89 20.89 4.29
N GLN A 69 24.75 21.42 4.75
CA GLN A 69 24.70 22.43 5.82
C GLN A 69 24.51 21.77 7.19
N VAL A 70 25.23 22.26 8.20
CA VAL A 70 25.07 21.77 9.58
C VAL A 70 23.64 22.05 10.07
N THR A 71 23.07 21.11 10.80
CA THR A 71 21.77 21.27 11.44
C THR A 71 21.83 22.29 12.59
N CYS A 72 20.76 23.06 12.77
CA CYS A 72 20.59 24.03 13.87
C CYS A 72 21.78 25.01 14.08
N PRO A 73 22.27 25.70 13.04
CA PRO A 73 23.46 26.54 13.14
C PRO A 73 23.28 27.68 14.17
N GLY A 74 24.28 27.88 15.03
CA GLY A 74 24.30 28.91 16.07
C GLY A 74 23.45 28.60 17.31
N ALA A 75 22.75 27.45 17.35
CA ALA A 75 21.95 27.04 18.50
C ALA A 75 22.74 26.09 19.42
N ARG A 76 22.24 25.91 20.65
CA ARG A 76 22.79 24.89 21.58
C ARG A 76 22.71 23.46 21.04
N ALA A 77 21.83 23.23 20.06
CA ALA A 77 21.64 21.94 19.40
C ALA A 77 22.35 21.84 18.04
N GLU A 78 23.29 22.74 17.74
CA GLU A 78 24.05 22.69 16.48
C GLU A 78 24.67 21.32 16.24
N GLY A 79 24.50 20.81 15.02
CA GLY A 79 25.00 19.50 14.62
C GLY A 79 24.21 18.32 15.18
N LEU A 80 23.13 18.54 15.93
CA LEU A 80 22.22 17.49 16.39
C LEU A 80 20.99 17.39 15.49
N LEU A 81 20.47 16.17 15.33
CA LEU A 81 19.22 15.92 14.63
C LEU A 81 18.05 16.03 15.61
N LEU A 82 17.37 17.18 15.64
CA LEU A 82 16.15 17.33 16.41
C LEU A 82 15.06 16.40 15.86
N ASN A 83 14.69 15.43 16.71
CA ASN A 83 13.73 14.39 16.41
C ASN A 83 12.53 14.47 17.36
N VAL A 84 11.34 14.23 16.81
CA VAL A 84 10.13 14.01 17.61
C VAL A 84 9.67 12.57 17.46
N ARG A 85 9.40 11.90 18.58
CA ARG A 85 8.88 10.53 18.60
C ARG A 85 7.35 10.59 18.63
N MET A 86 6.72 10.20 17.53
CA MET A 86 5.27 10.18 17.37
C MET A 86 4.78 8.74 17.24
N VAL A 87 4.12 8.23 18.27
CA VAL A 87 3.61 6.85 18.29
C VAL A 87 2.38 6.69 17.38
N ASN A 88 1.58 7.75 17.24
CA ASN A 88 0.25 7.66 16.64
C ASN A 88 0.15 8.13 15.19
N ALA A 89 1.29 8.22 14.48
CA ALA A 89 1.33 8.77 13.13
C ALA A 89 0.96 7.77 12.03
N VAL A 90 0.90 6.47 12.37
CA VAL A 90 0.54 5.39 11.45
C VAL A 90 -0.65 4.67 12.07
N PHE A 91 -1.79 4.65 11.38
CA PHE A 91 -3.01 4.02 11.87
C PHE A 91 -3.73 3.32 10.72
N GLU A 92 -3.94 2.02 10.86
CA GLU A 92 -4.72 1.20 9.94
C GLU A 92 -5.51 0.22 10.80
N ASP A 93 -6.78 0.53 11.04
CA ASP A 93 -7.72 -0.36 11.71
C ASP A 93 -9.00 -0.44 10.86
N ALA A 94 -9.13 -1.55 10.14
CA ALA A 94 -10.28 -1.82 9.27
C ALA A 94 -11.64 -1.81 10.00
N ARG A 95 -11.67 -1.85 11.33
CA ARG A 95 -12.91 -1.77 12.12
C ARG A 95 -13.30 -0.32 12.47
N ARG A 96 -12.39 0.65 12.31
CA ARG A 96 -12.61 2.07 12.58
C ARG A 96 -12.94 2.82 11.29
N HIS A 97 -14.22 2.79 10.96
CA HIS A 97 -14.80 3.47 9.79
C HIS A 97 -15.00 4.97 9.98
N ASP A 98 -14.83 5.47 11.21
CA ASP A 98 -14.93 6.88 11.60
C ASP A 98 -13.61 7.65 11.43
N PHE A 99 -12.53 6.97 11.01
CA PHE A 99 -11.21 7.56 10.82
C PHE A 99 -10.81 7.54 9.34
N ASP A 100 -10.45 8.71 8.81
CA ASP A 100 -9.92 8.87 7.47
C ASP A 100 -8.38 9.00 7.53
N ALA A 101 -7.69 7.95 7.08
CA ALA A 101 -6.23 7.87 7.13
C ALA A 101 -5.54 8.85 6.17
N GLU A 102 -6.17 9.14 5.03
CA GLU A 102 -5.62 10.06 4.03
C GLU A 102 -5.77 11.50 4.56
N ALA A 103 -6.94 11.85 5.08
CA ALA A 103 -7.16 13.17 5.70
C ALA A 103 -6.19 13.43 6.85
N ASN A 104 -5.99 12.44 7.75
CA ASN A 104 -5.02 12.56 8.84
C ASN A 104 -3.57 12.74 8.34
N THR A 105 -3.19 12.02 7.27
CA THR A 105 -1.86 12.18 6.66
C THR A 105 -1.70 13.58 6.08
N GLN A 106 -2.72 14.08 5.40
CA GLN A 106 -2.74 15.42 4.83
C GLN A 106 -2.62 16.51 5.91
N GLU A 107 -3.38 16.41 7.00
CA GLU A 107 -3.26 17.33 8.15
C GLU A 107 -1.85 17.30 8.76
N PHE A 108 -1.24 16.10 8.88
CA PHE A 108 0.14 15.99 9.35
C PHE A 108 1.14 16.66 8.40
N LEU A 109 0.96 16.53 7.09
CA LEU A 109 1.82 17.19 6.09
C LEU A 109 1.69 18.72 6.16
N GLU A 110 0.48 19.23 6.37
CA GLU A 110 0.19 20.66 6.46
C GLU A 110 0.89 21.34 7.64
N ILE A 111 1.10 20.62 8.76
CA ILE A 111 1.78 21.16 9.94
C ILE A 111 3.31 21.02 9.89
N LEU A 112 3.88 20.25 8.96
CA LEU A 112 5.33 20.06 8.84
C LEU A 112 6.14 21.38 8.76
N PRO A 113 5.70 22.43 8.04
CA PRO A 113 6.40 23.71 8.03
C PRO A 113 6.60 24.32 9.42
N ASP A 114 5.62 24.18 10.32
CA ASP A 114 5.71 24.71 11.69
C ASP A 114 6.73 23.92 12.52
N TYR A 115 6.72 22.59 12.40
CA TYR A 115 7.78 21.75 12.99
C TYR A 115 9.17 22.15 12.48
N VAL A 116 9.30 22.42 11.19
CA VAL A 116 10.55 22.89 10.57
C VAL A 116 10.97 24.25 11.11
N ALA A 117 10.02 25.18 11.29
CA ALA A 117 10.27 26.50 11.88
C ALA A 117 10.77 26.39 13.34
N HIS A 118 10.33 25.38 14.08
CA HIS A 118 10.81 25.07 15.44
C HIS A 118 12.07 24.20 15.47
N GLY A 119 12.69 23.92 14.33
CA GLY A 119 13.97 23.21 14.24
C GLY A 119 13.87 21.70 14.18
N VAL A 120 12.66 21.11 14.16
CA VAL A 120 12.48 19.67 13.97
C VAL A 120 12.89 19.28 12.54
N ARG A 121 13.65 18.20 12.41
CA ARG A 121 14.16 17.69 11.13
C ARG A 121 13.95 16.20 10.93
N ALA A 122 13.49 15.50 11.96
CA ALA A 122 13.20 14.09 11.91
C ALA A 122 11.98 13.73 12.75
N PHE A 123 11.26 12.71 12.30
CA PHE A 123 10.22 12.06 13.07
C PHE A 123 10.56 10.59 13.21
N THR A 124 10.35 10.04 14.39
CA THR A 124 10.35 8.59 14.60
C THR A 124 8.90 8.15 14.72
N LEU A 125 8.46 7.36 13.73
CA LEU A 125 7.09 6.85 13.65
C LEU A 125 7.04 5.45 14.27
N GLY A 126 6.04 5.19 15.11
CA GLY A 126 5.77 3.86 15.65
C GLY A 126 5.03 2.99 14.64
N LEU A 127 5.65 1.90 14.14
CA LEU A 127 5.01 0.98 13.19
C LEU A 127 3.98 0.04 13.82
N GLN A 128 4.00 -0.13 15.15
CA GLN A 128 2.89 -0.76 15.86
C GLN A 128 1.58 0.00 15.64
N GLY A 129 1.69 1.29 15.31
CA GLY A 129 0.59 2.21 15.16
C GLY A 129 -0.06 2.60 16.48
N GLY A 130 -0.95 3.58 16.39
CA GLY A 130 -1.69 4.10 17.53
C GLY A 130 -2.68 5.16 17.06
N PHE A 131 -3.82 5.29 17.74
CA PHE A 131 -4.83 6.27 17.36
C PHE A 131 -4.38 7.69 17.76
N PRO A 132 -4.27 8.65 16.83
CA PRO A 132 -3.76 10.00 17.12
C PRO A 132 -4.67 10.81 18.03
N GLY A 133 -5.98 10.56 18.03
CA GLY A 133 -6.98 11.27 18.82
C GLY A 133 -7.06 10.89 20.31
N TYR A 134 -5.97 10.42 20.93
CA TYR A 134 -5.95 10.07 22.37
C TYR A 134 -6.07 11.29 23.31
N GLN A 135 -6.22 12.50 22.77
CA GLN A 135 -6.31 13.76 23.53
C GLN A 135 -7.49 13.80 24.52
N GLY A 136 -8.55 13.02 24.30
CA GLY A 136 -9.69 12.91 25.23
C GLY A 136 -9.47 11.98 26.43
N ALA A 137 -8.37 11.22 26.50
CA ALA A 137 -8.15 10.25 27.58
C ALA A 137 -7.55 10.87 28.86
N LEU A 138 -7.14 12.14 28.83
CA LEU A 138 -6.48 12.82 29.94
C LEU A 138 -7.30 13.97 30.56
N LEU A 139 -8.50 14.25 30.04
CA LEU A 139 -9.39 15.29 30.56
C LEU A 139 -10.81 14.72 30.67
N ASN A 140 -11.02 13.91 31.70
CA ASN A 140 -12.34 13.85 32.32
C ASN A 140 -12.36 14.96 33.38
N ASP A 141 -12.99 16.09 33.04
CA ASP A 141 -13.50 17.04 34.03
C ASP A 141 -14.88 16.57 34.50
#